data_AF-A0A0C3BZ47-F1
#
_entry.id   AF-A0A0C3BZ47-F1
#
_cell.length_a   1.000
_cell.length_b   1.000
_cell.length_c   1.000
_cell.angle_alpha   90.00
_cell.angle_beta   90.00
_cell.angle_gamma   90.00
#
_symmetry.space_group_name_H-M   'P 1'
#
loop_
_entity.id
_entity.type
_entity.pdbx_description
1 polymer ?
#
loop_
_entity_poly.entity_id
_entity_poly.type
_entity_poly.pdbx_seq_one_letter_code
_entity_poly.pdbx_strand_id
1 'polypeptide(L)'
;MSDEQKPTVIPDVQRVVNSPIAEVLVSSETMHTETLSKKSKDYLSTFAEKDEEPLDTEKRVVIKSRQDFLDEMILKHAQHDTPSKLPPSATPEQIAEERERRLNALTTRHRVIFSQWPRDPDTKNFIKPDNSLIGKTAGNGLQLWGATMFDFYAVLRHPSIPNLRTLSVGSKLLGWVKQVGEDYELARSTYEWAEREEDPKTFEPCDIEVLIREGEAEMRRCIDSGEIEAYGAKEREEIEAEIKREAELKQGS
;
A
#
# COMPACT_ATOMS: atom_id res chain seq x y z
N MET A 1 13.73 -29.40 51.67
CA MET A 1 14.52 -29.05 50.47
C MET A 1 13.50 -28.94 49.34
N SER A 2 12.91 -27.76 49.15
CA SER A 2 13.30 -26.77 48.13
C SER A 2 12.83 -27.24 46.74
N ASP A 3 11.95 -26.58 45.98
CA ASP A 3 11.79 -25.14 45.78
C ASP A 3 10.34 -24.75 45.43
N GLU A 4 9.85 -23.69 46.07
CA GLU A 4 8.66 -22.93 45.68
C GLU A 4 9.02 -21.95 44.55
N GLN A 5 8.47 -22.15 43.35
CA GLN A 5 8.58 -21.19 42.26
C GLN A 5 7.58 -20.04 42.45
N LYS A 6 8.10 -18.87 42.86
CA LYS A 6 7.34 -17.61 42.88
C LYS A 6 7.02 -17.13 41.44
N PRO A 7 5.82 -16.61 41.19
CA PRO A 7 5.47 -16.01 39.91
C PRO A 7 6.18 -14.66 39.73
N THR A 8 6.84 -14.51 38.58
CA THR A 8 7.47 -13.26 38.14
C THR A 8 6.39 -12.24 37.76
N VAL A 9 6.32 -11.15 38.53
CA VAL A 9 5.51 -9.96 38.21
C VAL A 9 6.24 -9.17 37.12
N ILE A 10 5.63 -9.06 35.94
CA ILE A 10 6.11 -8.19 34.86
C ILE A 10 5.56 -6.78 35.14
N PRO A 11 6.39 -5.73 35.19
CA PRO A 11 5.90 -4.37 35.44
C PRO A 11 5.13 -3.82 34.24
N ASP A 12 4.05 -3.09 34.54
CA ASP A 12 3.24 -2.29 33.62
C ASP A 12 4.11 -1.37 32.76
N VAL A 13 4.12 -1.61 31.45
CA VAL A 13 4.65 -0.67 30.47
C VAL A 13 3.49 0.21 30.00
N GLN A 14 3.27 1.31 30.72
CA GLN A 14 2.48 2.43 30.18
C GLN A 14 3.25 3.02 28.99
N ARG A 15 2.84 2.66 27.78
CA ARG A 15 3.33 3.29 26.56
C ARG A 15 2.33 4.36 26.15
N VAL A 16 2.73 5.61 26.33
CA VAL A 16 2.07 6.80 25.79
C VAL A 16 2.07 6.69 24.27
N VAL A 17 0.88 6.62 23.66
CA VAL A 17 0.71 6.75 22.22
C VAL A 17 -0.03 8.06 21.96
N ASN A 18 0.75 9.13 21.75
CA ASN A 18 0.25 10.34 21.11
C ASN A 18 0.66 10.26 19.64
N SER A 19 -0.30 10.05 18.74
CA SER A 19 -0.13 10.36 17.33
C SER A 19 -1.48 10.79 16.76
N PRO A 20 -1.65 12.07 16.40
CA PRO A 20 -2.76 12.51 15.57
C PRO A 20 -2.33 12.39 14.11
N ILE A 21 -2.88 11.43 13.37
CA ILE A 21 -2.87 11.47 11.91
C ILE A 21 -4.23 12.05 11.52
N ALA A 22 -4.23 13.34 11.19
CA ALA A 22 -5.32 13.98 10.48
C ALA A 22 -5.24 13.57 9.01
N GLU A 23 -6.33 13.02 8.49
CA GLU A 23 -6.57 12.85 7.05
C GLU A 23 -6.85 14.22 6.42
N VAL A 24 -6.11 14.56 5.38
CA VAL A 24 -6.50 15.59 4.41
C VAL A 24 -6.44 14.93 3.04
N LEU A 25 -7.57 14.38 2.60
CA LEU A 25 -7.84 14.10 1.20
C LEU A 25 -8.70 15.24 0.68
N VAL A 26 -8.07 16.18 -0.02
CA VAL A 26 -8.79 17.13 -0.87
C VAL A 26 -9.11 16.40 -2.17
N SER A 27 -10.34 15.94 -2.30
CA SER A 27 -10.94 15.65 -3.61
C SER A 27 -11.81 16.84 -3.99
N SER A 28 -11.39 17.54 -5.04
CA SER A 28 -12.18 18.54 -5.74
C SER A 28 -13.30 17.85 -6.50
N GLU A 29 -14.56 18.07 -6.11
CA GLU A 29 -15.61 18.65 -6.96
C GLU A 29 -17.00 18.53 -6.31
N THR A 30 -17.56 19.71 -6.00
CA THR A 30 -18.97 20.10 -5.91
C THR A 30 -19.99 19.13 -5.32
N MET A 31 -20.43 19.40 -4.08
CA MET A 31 -21.80 19.15 -3.64
C MET A 31 -22.26 20.21 -2.62
N HIS A 32 -23.56 20.48 -2.69
CA HIS A 32 -24.37 21.49 -2.03
C HIS A 32 -24.15 21.70 -0.53
N THR A 33 -24.29 22.96 -0.11
CA THR A 33 -24.38 23.37 1.30
C THR A 33 -25.70 22.90 1.90
N GLU A 34 -25.69 21.82 2.68
CA GLU A 34 -26.77 21.53 3.62
C GLU A 34 -26.28 21.55 5.07
N THR A 35 -27.07 22.25 5.86
CA THR A 35 -27.00 22.61 7.27
C THR A 35 -26.47 21.54 8.23
N LEU A 36 -25.33 21.83 8.87
CA LEU A 36 -24.82 21.10 10.04
C LEU A 36 -25.70 21.35 11.28
N SER A 37 -26.05 20.25 11.95
CA SER A 37 -26.83 20.17 13.19
C SER A 37 -26.19 20.94 14.36
N LYS A 38 -27.02 21.43 15.30
CA LYS A 38 -26.57 22.18 16.48
C LYS A 38 -25.54 21.42 17.33
N LYS A 39 -25.60 20.08 17.36
CA LYS A 39 -24.65 19.22 18.08
C LYS A 39 -23.24 19.21 17.48
N SER A 40 -23.09 19.43 16.16
CA SER A 40 -21.76 19.51 15.53
C SER A 40 -21.11 20.88 15.72
N LYS A 41 -21.87 21.93 16.06
CA LYS A 41 -21.31 23.24 16.41
C LYS A 41 -20.65 23.23 17.80
N ASP A 42 -21.23 22.54 18.77
CA ASP A 42 -20.68 22.46 20.13
C ASP A 42 -19.41 21.58 20.20
N TYR A 43 -19.25 20.62 19.28
CA TYR A 43 -18.04 19.79 19.18
C TYR A 43 -16.86 20.53 18.53
N LEU A 44 -17.14 21.51 17.66
CA LEU A 44 -16.11 22.36 17.06
C LEU A 44 -15.71 23.52 17.97
N SER A 45 -16.59 23.97 18.88
CA SER A 45 -16.25 25.05 19.82
C SER A 45 -15.29 24.60 20.93
N THR A 46 -15.20 23.30 21.22
CA THR A 46 -14.31 22.76 22.25
C THR A 46 -12.83 22.72 21.83
N PHE A 47 -12.53 22.95 20.55
CA PHE A 47 -11.17 23.05 20.01
C PHE A 47 -10.70 24.51 19.82
N ALA A 48 -11.55 25.50 20.08
CA ALA A 48 -11.30 26.90 19.77
C ALA A 48 -10.49 27.68 20.83
N GLU A 49 -10.10 27.05 21.94
CA GLU A 49 -9.36 27.69 23.04
C GLU A 49 -8.07 26.94 23.40
N LYS A 50 -7.26 26.61 22.38
CA LYS A 50 -5.84 26.37 22.60
C LYS A 50 -5.07 27.51 21.98
N ASP A 51 -4.38 28.26 22.84
CA ASP A 51 -3.47 29.34 22.48
C ASP A 51 -2.73 29.00 21.19
N GLU A 52 -2.99 29.78 20.14
CA GLU A 52 -2.29 29.68 18.87
C GLU A 52 -0.82 30.03 19.13
N GLU A 53 0.02 29.01 19.32
CA GLU A 53 1.45 29.19 19.07
C GLU A 53 1.59 29.71 17.63
N PRO A 54 2.39 30.76 17.39
CA PRO A 54 2.55 31.32 16.06
C PRO A 54 3.01 30.21 15.13
N LEU A 55 2.14 29.83 14.18
CA LEU A 55 2.49 28.90 13.13
C LEU A 55 3.70 29.48 12.41
N ASP A 56 4.85 28.83 12.59
CA ASP A 56 6.07 29.10 11.84
C ASP A 56 5.77 28.95 10.34
N THR A 57 5.52 30.08 9.68
CA THR A 57 4.99 30.18 8.31
C THR A 57 6.04 29.90 7.23
N GLU A 58 7.27 29.52 7.60
CA GLU A 58 8.35 29.20 6.67
C GLU A 58 8.53 27.69 6.40
N LYS A 59 7.49 26.86 6.61
CA LYS A 59 7.51 25.48 6.11
C LYS A 59 7.36 25.49 4.59
N ARG A 60 8.50 25.67 3.92
CA ARG A 60 8.68 25.54 2.48
C ARG A 60 8.10 24.18 2.06
N VAL A 61 7.01 24.21 1.28
CA VAL A 61 6.40 23.00 0.74
C VAL A 61 7.41 22.38 -0.23
N VAL A 62 8.08 21.31 0.20
CA VAL A 62 8.96 20.53 -0.67
C VAL A 62 8.07 19.61 -1.50
N ILE A 63 7.91 19.94 -2.78
CA ILE A 63 7.21 19.08 -3.73
C ILE A 63 8.17 17.95 -4.09
N LYS A 64 7.83 16.73 -3.72
CA LYS A 64 8.60 15.52 -4.06
C LYS A 64 8.11 14.95 -5.38
N SER A 65 9.01 14.31 -6.13
CA SER A 65 8.59 13.49 -7.27
C SER A 65 7.70 12.33 -6.79
N ARG A 66 6.87 11.80 -7.69
CA ARG A 66 6.05 10.61 -7.38
C ARG A 66 6.92 9.43 -6.93
N GLN A 67 8.07 9.22 -7.57
CA GLN A 67 8.97 8.13 -7.22
C GLN A 67 9.61 8.35 -5.84
N ASP A 68 10.03 9.58 -5.53
CA ASP A 68 10.57 9.88 -4.21
C ASP A 68 9.58 9.66 -3.09
N PHE A 69 8.32 10.03 -3.31
CA PHE A 69 7.25 9.74 -2.37
C PHE A 69 7.05 8.23 -2.16
N LEU A 70 7.05 7.45 -3.25
CA LEU A 70 6.88 6.00 -3.16
C LEU A 70 8.06 5.33 -2.44
N ASP A 71 9.29 5.72 -2.77
CA ASP A 71 10.49 5.21 -2.11
C ASP A 71 10.51 5.55 -0.63
N GLU A 72 10.15 6.79 -0.27
CA GLU A 72 10.02 7.20 1.13
C GLU A 72 8.98 6.35 1.87
N MET A 73 7.83 6.09 1.24
CA MET A 73 6.81 5.21 1.79
C MET A 73 7.35 3.79 2.00
N ILE A 74 8.05 3.21 1.02
CA ILE A 74 8.69 1.90 1.15
C ILE A 74 9.67 1.88 2.32
N LEU A 75 10.54 2.89 2.42
CA LEU A 75 11.57 2.95 3.46
C LEU A 75 11.02 3.20 4.85
N LYS A 76 9.90 3.92 4.97
CA LYS A 76 9.16 4.10 6.22
C LYS A 76 8.58 2.76 6.69
N HIS A 77 8.03 1.96 5.79
CA HIS A 77 7.50 0.64 6.12
C HIS A 77 8.60 -0.41 6.35
N ALA A 78 9.77 -0.25 5.71
CA ALA A 78 10.91 -1.14 5.88
C ALA A 78 11.78 -0.80 7.10
N GLN A 79 11.47 0.24 7.88
CA GLN A 79 12.32 0.70 9.00
C GLN A 79 12.66 -0.39 10.04
N HIS A 80 11.78 -1.38 10.22
CA HIS A 80 11.99 -2.49 11.15
C HIS A 80 12.83 -3.62 10.55
N ASP A 81 12.76 -3.81 9.22
CA ASP A 81 13.44 -4.88 8.51
C ASP A 81 14.85 -4.43 8.05
N THR A 82 14.99 -3.16 7.68
CA THR A 82 16.23 -2.51 7.24
C THR A 82 16.37 -1.12 7.86
N PRO A 83 16.76 -1.02 9.14
CA PRO A 83 16.93 0.28 9.78
C PRO A 83 18.07 1.08 9.12
N SER A 84 17.92 2.40 9.09
CA SER A 84 19.02 3.29 8.69
C SER A 84 20.16 3.18 9.70
N LYS A 85 21.39 3.08 9.20
CA LYS A 85 22.61 3.07 10.02
C LYS A 85 23.32 4.43 10.05
N LEU A 86 22.77 5.43 9.35
CA LEU A 86 23.42 6.71 9.21
C LEU A 86 23.25 7.58 10.46
N PRO A 87 24.30 8.33 10.87
CA PRO A 87 24.16 9.35 11.89
C PRO A 87 23.36 10.56 11.35
N PRO A 88 22.80 11.41 12.23
CA PRO A 88 22.13 12.65 11.82
C PRO A 88 23.01 13.63 11.04
N SER A 89 24.34 13.50 11.15
CA SER A 89 25.34 14.33 10.46
C SER A 89 25.80 13.76 9.11
N ALA A 90 25.11 12.76 8.57
CA ALA A 90 25.47 12.14 7.29
C ALA A 90 25.38 13.15 6.13
N THR A 91 26.28 13.01 5.16
CA THR A 91 26.26 13.86 3.96
C THR A 91 25.11 13.46 3.03
N PRO A 92 24.64 14.35 2.13
CA PRO A 92 23.62 14.02 1.14
C PRO A 92 23.95 12.78 0.30
N GLU A 93 25.23 12.60 -0.06
CA GLU A 93 25.69 11.44 -0.84
C GLU A 93 25.56 10.15 -0.03
N GLN A 94 25.92 10.17 1.26
CA GLN A 94 25.75 9.01 2.14
C GLN A 94 24.26 8.66 2.32
N ILE A 95 23.40 9.66 2.43
CA ILE A 95 21.94 9.48 2.50
C ILE A 95 21.41 8.83 1.23
N ALA A 96 21.87 9.27 0.05
CA ALA A 96 21.47 8.68 -1.23
C ALA A 96 21.94 7.23 -1.37
N GLU A 97 23.19 6.94 -1.03
CA GLU A 97 23.74 5.57 -1.07
C GLU A 97 23.01 4.63 -0.10
N GLU A 98 22.76 5.07 1.13
CA GLU A 98 21.98 4.29 2.10
C GLU A 98 20.54 4.09 1.65
N ARG A 99 19.93 5.10 1.03
CA ARG A 99 18.58 5.02 0.44
C ARG A 99 18.55 3.91 -0.62
N GLU A 100 19.47 3.94 -1.56
CA GLU A 100 19.59 2.92 -2.61
C GLU A 100 19.83 1.52 -2.03
N ARG A 101 20.78 1.40 -1.09
CA ARG A 101 21.07 0.13 -0.40
C ARG A 101 19.83 -0.43 0.29
N ARG A 102 19.04 0.42 0.97
CA ARG A 102 17.83 0.00 1.67
C ARG A 102 16.73 -0.37 0.69
N LEU A 103 16.54 0.37 -0.40
CA LEU A 103 15.56 0.02 -1.43
C LEU A 103 15.91 -1.31 -2.09
N ASN A 104 17.19 -1.58 -2.37
CA ASN A 104 17.63 -2.82 -3.02
C ASN A 104 17.84 -4.01 -2.08
N ALA A 105 17.59 -3.85 -0.77
CA ALA A 105 17.75 -4.95 0.18
C ALA A 105 16.67 -6.02 -0.02
N LEU A 106 17.06 -7.29 -0.02
CA LEU A 106 16.12 -8.42 -0.19
C LEU A 106 15.01 -8.48 0.87
N THR A 107 15.21 -7.87 2.03
CA THR A 107 14.23 -7.80 3.11
C THR A 107 13.28 -6.61 2.99
N THR A 108 13.52 -5.69 2.06
CA THR A 108 12.68 -4.51 1.85
C THR A 108 11.42 -4.89 1.09
N ARG A 109 10.27 -4.56 1.67
CA ARG A 109 8.97 -4.81 1.05
C ARG A 109 8.57 -3.61 0.21
N HIS A 110 8.56 -3.78 -1.11
CA HIS A 110 8.16 -2.73 -2.06
C HIS A 110 6.65 -2.57 -2.21
N ARG A 111 5.88 -3.55 -1.73
CA ARG A 111 4.42 -3.52 -1.77
C ARG A 111 3.88 -3.22 -0.39
N VAL A 112 3.08 -2.17 -0.31
CA VAL A 112 2.42 -1.74 0.91
C VAL A 112 0.92 -1.75 0.65
N ILE A 113 0.17 -2.36 1.57
CA ILE A 113 -1.28 -2.37 1.56
C ILE A 113 -1.76 -1.16 2.33
N PHE A 114 -2.31 -0.18 1.61
CA PHE A 114 -2.79 1.07 2.17
C PHE A 114 -4.27 1.02 2.56
N SER A 115 -5.06 0.19 1.86
CA SER A 115 -6.48 0.11 2.08
C SER A 115 -6.79 -0.52 3.44
N GLN A 116 -7.71 0.10 4.17
CA GLN A 116 -8.27 -0.46 5.40
C GLN A 116 -9.69 -0.92 5.12
N TRP A 117 -10.01 -2.16 5.51
CA TRP A 117 -11.39 -2.62 5.43
C TRP A 117 -12.16 -2.09 6.64
N PRO A 118 -13.23 -1.30 6.42
CA PRO A 118 -14.07 -0.83 7.50
C PRO A 118 -14.82 -2.01 8.13
N ARG A 119 -15.03 -1.94 9.44
CA ARG A 119 -15.82 -2.91 10.20
C ARG A 119 -16.91 -2.16 10.93
N ASP A 120 -18.07 -2.78 11.03
CA ASP A 120 -19.14 -2.27 11.88
C ASP A 120 -18.63 -2.17 13.33
N PRO A 121 -18.66 -0.98 13.98
CA PRO A 121 -18.12 -0.80 15.33
C PRO A 121 -18.90 -1.58 16.39
N ASP A 122 -20.18 -1.88 16.15
CA ASP A 122 -21.07 -2.54 17.09
C ASP A 122 -21.10 -4.06 16.92
N THR A 123 -20.43 -4.59 15.88
CA THR A 123 -20.30 -6.03 15.66
C THR A 123 -19.60 -6.71 16.84
N LYS A 124 -20.15 -7.86 17.25
CA LYS A 124 -19.51 -8.74 18.25
C LYS A 124 -18.73 -9.88 17.59
N ASN A 125 -18.73 -9.92 16.26
CA ASN A 125 -18.20 -11.04 15.50
C ASN A 125 -16.72 -10.86 15.21
N PHE A 126 -15.96 -11.90 15.56
CA PHE A 126 -14.54 -11.96 15.26
C PHE A 126 -14.31 -12.60 13.89
N ILE A 127 -13.42 -12.03 13.10
CA ILE A 127 -12.84 -12.73 11.95
C ILE A 127 -11.77 -13.67 12.47
N LYS A 128 -11.95 -14.96 12.23
CA LYS A 128 -11.05 -16.03 12.64
C LYS A 128 -10.78 -16.98 11.45
N PRO A 129 -9.72 -17.80 11.49
CA PRO A 129 -9.47 -18.77 10.42
C PRO A 129 -10.60 -19.80 10.22
N ASP A 130 -11.26 -20.22 11.30
CA ASP A 130 -12.32 -21.23 11.32
C ASP A 130 -13.66 -20.75 10.75
N ASN A 131 -13.94 -19.45 10.80
CA ASN A 131 -15.14 -18.84 10.20
C ASN A 131 -14.82 -18.01 8.95
N SER A 132 -13.62 -18.20 8.39
CA SER A 132 -13.17 -17.48 7.22
C SER A 132 -13.82 -18.03 5.97
N LEU A 133 -14.43 -17.17 5.16
CA LEU A 133 -14.96 -17.58 3.86
C LEU A 133 -13.87 -17.74 2.81
N ILE A 134 -14.18 -18.51 1.78
CA ILE A 134 -13.34 -18.65 0.60
C ILE A 134 -13.60 -17.44 -0.30
N GLY A 135 -12.56 -16.66 -0.59
CA GLY A 135 -12.62 -15.58 -1.56
C GLY A 135 -12.25 -16.04 -2.97
N LYS A 136 -12.03 -15.07 -3.86
CA LYS A 136 -11.44 -15.35 -5.18
C LYS A 136 -10.06 -15.96 -4.99
N THR A 137 -9.74 -16.93 -5.84
CA THR A 137 -8.54 -17.78 -5.69
C THR A 137 -7.61 -17.55 -6.87
N ALA A 138 -6.32 -17.36 -6.58
CA ALA A 138 -5.28 -17.23 -7.59
C ALA A 138 -5.02 -18.59 -8.26
N GLY A 139 -4.39 -18.59 -9.45
CA GLY A 139 -4.12 -19.83 -10.19
C GLY A 139 -3.30 -20.88 -9.43
N ASN A 140 -2.59 -20.48 -8.36
CA ASN A 140 -1.85 -21.36 -7.46
C ASN A 140 -2.65 -21.87 -6.24
N GLY A 141 -3.98 -21.65 -6.20
CA GLY A 141 -4.85 -22.09 -5.10
C GLY A 141 -4.86 -21.18 -3.87
N LEU A 142 -4.11 -20.07 -3.88
CA LEU A 142 -4.16 -19.10 -2.77
C LEU A 142 -5.47 -18.30 -2.80
N GLN A 143 -6.21 -18.30 -1.69
CA GLN A 143 -7.45 -17.54 -1.50
C GLN A 143 -7.22 -16.04 -1.22
N LEU A 144 -6.12 -15.51 -1.74
CA LEU A 144 -5.68 -14.12 -1.61
C LEU A 144 -5.44 -13.55 -3.00
N TRP A 145 -6.48 -13.61 -3.84
CA TRP A 145 -6.47 -12.98 -5.15
C TRP A 145 -7.13 -11.60 -5.08
N GLY A 146 -6.51 -10.63 -5.74
CA GLY A 146 -6.98 -9.27 -5.93
C GLY A 146 -6.65 -8.83 -7.36
N ALA A 147 -7.56 -8.13 -8.04
CA ALA A 147 -7.32 -7.62 -9.39
C ALA A 147 -6.18 -6.58 -9.41
N THR A 148 -6.08 -5.80 -8.35
CA THR A 148 -5.11 -4.72 -8.12
C THR A 148 -4.59 -4.76 -6.68
N MET A 149 -3.56 -3.97 -6.39
CA MET A 149 -3.08 -3.79 -5.01
C MET A 149 -4.12 -3.11 -4.08
N PHE A 150 -5.14 -2.44 -4.63
CA PHE A 150 -6.19 -1.78 -3.85
C PHE A 150 -7.25 -2.75 -3.32
N ASP A 151 -7.32 -3.95 -3.89
CA ASP A 151 -8.24 -5.03 -3.48
C ASP A 151 -7.73 -5.80 -2.26
N PHE A 152 -6.52 -5.49 -1.81
CA PHE A 152 -5.97 -5.99 -0.55
C PHE A 152 -6.25 -4.99 0.55
N TYR A 153 -6.70 -5.50 1.69
CA TYR A 153 -7.08 -4.67 2.81
C TYR A 153 -6.44 -5.16 4.09
N ALA A 154 -6.02 -4.22 4.92
CA ALA A 154 -5.80 -4.48 6.32
C ALA A 154 -7.13 -4.34 7.08
N VAL A 155 -7.50 -5.37 7.83
CA VAL A 155 -8.77 -5.43 8.55
C VAL A 155 -8.52 -5.71 10.02
N LEU A 156 -9.28 -5.03 10.89
CA LEU A 156 -9.35 -5.40 12.30
C LEU A 156 -10.22 -6.65 12.43
N ARG A 157 -9.70 -7.71 13.05
CA ARG A 157 -10.48 -8.92 13.28
C ARG A 157 -11.66 -8.66 14.22
N HIS A 158 -11.52 -7.67 15.09
CA HIS A 158 -12.60 -7.10 15.92
C HIS A 158 -12.41 -5.57 15.98
N PRO A 159 -13.46 -4.75 15.77
CA PRO A 159 -13.31 -3.29 15.69
C PRO A 159 -12.77 -2.66 16.97
N SER A 160 -13.14 -3.18 18.15
CA SER A 160 -12.70 -2.64 19.44
C SER A 160 -11.28 -3.04 19.86
N ILE A 161 -10.56 -3.85 19.07
CA ILE A 161 -9.20 -4.33 19.39
C ILE A 161 -8.24 -3.90 18.28
N PRO A 162 -7.67 -2.67 18.34
CA PRO A 162 -6.88 -2.10 17.25
C PRO A 162 -5.65 -2.93 16.85
N ASN A 163 -5.06 -3.65 17.81
CA ASN A 163 -3.87 -4.47 17.57
C ASN A 163 -4.17 -5.82 16.92
N LEU A 164 -5.44 -6.24 16.86
CA LEU A 164 -5.83 -7.51 16.28
C LEU A 164 -6.09 -7.38 14.78
N ARG A 165 -5.07 -6.95 14.03
CA ARG A 165 -5.13 -6.73 12.58
C ARG A 165 -4.77 -8.00 11.80
N THR A 166 -5.29 -8.13 10.60
CA THR A 166 -4.86 -9.12 9.60
C THR A 166 -4.98 -8.53 8.19
N LEU A 167 -4.43 -9.23 7.20
CA LEU A 167 -4.52 -8.86 5.79
C LEU A 167 -5.45 -9.84 5.09
N SER A 168 -6.34 -9.34 4.24
CA SER A 168 -7.29 -10.13 3.46
C SER A 168 -7.64 -9.41 2.17
N VAL A 169 -8.40 -10.07 1.30
CA VAL A 169 -8.86 -9.52 0.01
C VAL A 169 -10.33 -9.11 0.06
N GLY A 170 -10.72 -8.16 -0.79
CA GLY A 170 -12.06 -7.59 -0.87
C GLY A 170 -13.15 -8.65 -1.03
N SER A 171 -13.05 -9.52 -2.04
CA SER A 171 -13.99 -10.63 -2.27
C SER A 171 -14.27 -11.49 -1.03
N LYS A 172 -13.23 -11.81 -0.26
CA LYS A 172 -13.34 -12.62 0.96
C LYS A 172 -14.04 -11.87 2.11
N LEU A 173 -13.68 -10.60 2.30
CA LEU A 173 -14.24 -9.77 3.36
C LEU A 173 -15.70 -9.40 3.07
N LEU A 174 -16.02 -9.11 1.82
CA LEU A 174 -17.38 -8.84 1.38
C LEU A 174 -18.31 -10.04 1.63
N GLY A 175 -17.87 -11.25 1.27
CA GLY A 175 -18.64 -12.46 1.58
C GLY A 175 -18.91 -12.60 3.07
N TRP A 176 -17.89 -12.31 3.90
CA TRP A 176 -17.99 -12.42 5.35
C TRP A 176 -18.98 -11.39 5.93
N VAL A 177 -18.92 -10.13 5.47
CA VAL A 177 -19.87 -9.07 5.85
C VAL A 177 -21.30 -9.48 5.52
N LYS A 178 -21.54 -10.02 4.32
CA LYS A 178 -22.86 -10.50 3.89
C LYS A 178 -23.37 -11.66 4.74
N GLN A 179 -22.49 -12.59 5.14
CA GLN A 179 -22.87 -13.74 5.97
C GLN A 179 -23.26 -13.33 7.39
N VAL A 180 -22.50 -12.39 7.97
CA VAL A 180 -22.69 -11.95 9.36
C VAL A 180 -23.77 -10.87 9.48
N GLY A 181 -24.05 -10.15 8.40
CA GLY A 181 -25.01 -9.06 8.37
C GLY A 181 -24.47 -7.79 9.03
N GLU A 182 -23.18 -7.47 8.86
CA GLU A 182 -22.63 -6.18 9.29
C GLU A 182 -23.21 -5.02 8.48
N ASP A 183 -23.29 -3.84 9.08
CA ASP A 183 -23.82 -2.65 8.42
C ASP A 183 -23.00 -2.27 7.16
N TYR A 184 -23.71 -2.22 6.04
CA TYR A 184 -23.18 -1.89 4.72
C TYR A 184 -22.93 -0.38 4.53
N GLU A 185 -23.69 0.45 5.25
CA GLU A 185 -23.82 1.87 4.94
C GLU A 185 -22.56 2.68 5.27
N LEU A 186 -21.86 2.33 6.35
CA LEU A 186 -20.61 2.99 6.76
C LEU A 186 -19.48 2.86 5.72
N ALA A 187 -19.61 1.93 4.77
CA ALA A 187 -18.53 1.45 3.92
C ALA A 187 -18.93 1.22 2.47
N ARG A 188 -20.09 1.75 2.05
CA ARG A 188 -20.73 1.46 0.76
C ARG A 188 -19.75 1.45 -0.41
N SER A 189 -18.92 2.48 -0.57
CA SER A 189 -17.99 2.59 -1.69
C SER A 189 -16.94 1.47 -1.73
N THR A 190 -16.43 1.04 -0.57
CA THR A 190 -15.44 -0.03 -0.46
C THR A 190 -16.07 -1.38 -0.78
N TYR A 191 -17.30 -1.59 -0.33
CA TYR A 191 -18.02 -2.82 -0.59
C TYR A 191 -18.47 -2.95 -2.05
N GLU A 192 -18.95 -1.86 -2.63
CA GLU A 192 -19.25 -1.77 -4.06
C GLU A 192 -18.01 -1.99 -4.93
N TRP A 193 -16.85 -1.48 -4.49
CA TRP A 193 -15.59 -1.75 -5.16
C TRP A 193 -15.26 -3.25 -5.15
N ALA A 194 -15.37 -3.90 -3.98
CA ALA A 194 -15.16 -5.34 -3.85
C ALA A 194 -16.17 -6.18 -4.65
N GLU A 195 -17.39 -5.70 -4.85
CA GLU A 195 -18.40 -6.36 -5.71
C GLU A 195 -18.01 -6.34 -7.19
N ARG A 196 -17.38 -5.24 -7.63
CA ARG A 196 -16.95 -5.03 -9.02
C ARG A 196 -15.52 -5.51 -9.29
N GLU A 197 -14.86 -6.10 -8.30
CA GLU A 197 -13.55 -6.72 -8.43
C GLU A 197 -13.59 -7.72 -9.60
N GLU A 198 -12.62 -7.65 -10.53
CA GLU A 198 -12.56 -8.58 -11.67
C GLU A 198 -12.43 -10.03 -11.20
N ASP A 199 -12.69 -11.01 -12.06
CA ASP A 199 -12.41 -12.42 -11.76
C ASP A 199 -10.98 -12.80 -12.16
N PRO A 200 -10.35 -13.76 -11.43
CA PRO A 200 -9.07 -14.31 -11.83
C PRO A 200 -9.15 -14.87 -13.25
N LYS A 201 -8.23 -14.41 -14.10
CA LYS A 201 -8.06 -14.88 -15.48
C LYS A 201 -6.94 -15.91 -15.52
N THR A 202 -7.21 -17.07 -16.12
CA THR A 202 -6.17 -18.03 -16.47
C THR A 202 -5.48 -17.56 -17.73
N PHE A 203 -4.16 -17.41 -17.65
CA PHE A 203 -3.32 -17.20 -18.83
C PHE A 203 -2.60 -18.50 -19.13
N GLU A 204 -2.81 -19.02 -20.33
CA GLU A 204 -2.00 -20.13 -20.81
C GLU A 204 -0.55 -19.67 -20.96
N PRO A 205 0.44 -20.51 -20.60
CA PRO A 205 1.83 -20.23 -20.92
C PRO A 205 1.95 -19.90 -22.41
N CYS A 206 2.69 -18.84 -22.73
CA CYS A 206 3.00 -18.56 -24.13
C CYS A 206 3.76 -19.74 -24.73
N ASP A 207 3.41 -20.15 -25.95
CA ASP A 207 4.12 -21.21 -26.64
C ASP A 207 5.53 -20.71 -26.99
N ILE A 208 6.51 -21.18 -26.22
CA ILE A 208 7.91 -20.79 -26.37
C ILE A 208 8.43 -21.19 -27.76
N GLU A 209 7.96 -22.30 -28.35
CA GLU A 209 8.38 -22.66 -29.71
C GLU A 209 7.88 -21.65 -30.73
N VAL A 210 6.65 -21.16 -30.58
CA VAL A 210 6.12 -20.12 -31.48
C VAL A 210 6.95 -18.85 -31.36
N LEU A 211 7.20 -18.38 -30.13
CA LEU A 211 8.03 -17.19 -29.89
C LEU A 211 9.44 -17.34 -30.48
N ILE A 212 10.08 -18.50 -30.29
CA ILE A 212 11.41 -18.77 -30.86
C ILE A 212 11.36 -18.76 -32.38
N ARG A 213 10.37 -19.44 -33.00
CA ARG A 213 10.25 -19.51 -34.46
C ARG A 213 9.97 -18.14 -35.08
N GLU A 214 9.12 -17.33 -34.45
CA GLU A 214 8.83 -15.97 -34.90
C GLU A 214 10.08 -15.10 -34.81
N GLY A 215 10.80 -15.14 -33.68
CA GLY A 215 12.07 -14.42 -33.53
C GLY A 215 13.15 -14.87 -34.52
N GLU A 216 13.30 -16.17 -34.76
CA GLU A 216 14.24 -16.70 -35.77
C GLU A 216 13.83 -16.31 -37.20
N ALA A 217 12.53 -16.31 -37.51
CA ALA A 217 12.01 -15.93 -38.83
C ALA A 217 12.23 -14.44 -39.09
N GLU A 218 11.99 -13.60 -38.08
CA GLU A 218 12.27 -12.17 -38.16
C GLU A 218 13.77 -11.90 -38.33
N MET A 219 14.61 -12.62 -37.57
CA MET A 219 16.07 -12.53 -37.72
C MET A 219 16.53 -12.91 -39.12
N ARG A 220 16.01 -14.00 -39.70
CA ARG A 220 16.31 -14.39 -41.09
C ARG A 220 15.85 -13.33 -42.08
N ARG A 221 14.63 -12.79 -41.92
CA ARG A 221 14.12 -11.72 -42.77
C ARG A 221 15.07 -10.51 -42.78
N CYS A 222 15.55 -10.10 -41.60
CA CYS A 222 16.49 -8.98 -41.48
C CYS A 222 17.87 -9.30 -42.09
N ILE A 223 18.35 -10.54 -41.99
CA ILE A 223 19.58 -10.98 -42.65
C ILE A 223 19.42 -10.92 -44.16
N ASP A 224 18.34 -11.48 -44.69
CA ASP A 224 18.06 -11.56 -46.12
C ASP A 224 17.81 -10.18 -46.75
N SER A 225 17.21 -9.25 -46.01
CA SER A 225 17.02 -7.85 -46.45
C SER A 225 18.26 -6.98 -46.30
N GLY A 226 19.33 -7.47 -45.64
CA GLY A 226 20.51 -6.67 -45.30
C GLY A 226 20.26 -5.65 -44.18
N GLU A 227 19.11 -5.74 -43.50
CA GLU A 227 18.67 -4.86 -42.43
C GLU A 227 18.99 -5.46 -41.05
N ILE A 228 20.15 -6.12 -40.89
CA ILE A 228 20.55 -6.72 -39.60
C ILE A 228 20.64 -5.64 -38.51
N GLU A 229 21.07 -4.44 -38.87
CA GLU A 229 21.08 -3.30 -37.93
C GLU A 229 19.68 -2.89 -37.49
N ALA A 230 18.63 -3.18 -38.27
CA ALA A 230 17.24 -2.90 -37.93
C ALA A 230 16.61 -3.98 -37.02
N TYR A 231 17.17 -5.19 -36.97
CA TYR A 231 16.72 -6.24 -36.07
C TYR A 231 16.92 -5.81 -34.61
N GLY A 232 15.82 -5.67 -33.87
CA GLY A 232 15.80 -5.12 -32.52
C GLY A 232 16.22 -3.64 -32.43
N ALA A 233 16.34 -2.90 -33.54
CA ALA A 233 16.68 -1.46 -33.50
C ALA A 233 15.56 -0.67 -32.84
N LYS A 234 14.31 -1.02 -33.14
CA LYS A 234 13.14 -0.38 -32.57
C LYS A 234 13.06 -0.61 -31.06
N GLU A 235 13.35 -1.82 -30.61
CA GLU A 235 13.43 -2.14 -29.17
C GLU A 235 14.63 -1.46 -28.49
N ARG A 236 15.79 -1.38 -29.15
CA ARG A 236 16.94 -0.61 -28.66
C ARG A 236 16.64 0.88 -28.55
N GLU A 237 15.98 1.46 -29.56
CA GLU A 237 15.59 2.87 -29.59
C GLU A 237 14.54 3.17 -28.51
N GLU A 238 13.56 2.28 -28.31
CA GLU A 238 12.59 2.41 -27.21
C GLU A 238 13.26 2.31 -25.83
N ILE A 239 14.21 1.38 -25.65
CA ILE A 239 15.00 1.25 -24.41
C ILE A 239 15.87 2.48 -24.18
N GLU A 240 16.58 2.97 -25.20
CA GLU A 240 17.43 4.17 -25.12
C GLU A 240 16.60 5.42 -24.84
N ALA A 241 15.42 5.55 -25.46
CA ALA A 241 14.49 6.64 -25.20
C ALA A 241 13.99 6.63 -23.74
N GLU A 242 13.68 5.44 -23.20
CA GLU A 242 13.24 5.30 -21.81
C GLU A 242 14.40 5.60 -20.83
N ILE A 243 15.61 5.08 -21.10
CA ILE A 243 16.81 5.41 -20.31
C ILE A 243 17.08 6.91 -20.31
N LYS A 244 16.99 7.56 -21.47
CA LYS A 244 17.19 9.00 -21.60
C LYS A 244 16.12 9.78 -20.85
N ARG A 245 14.86 9.38 -20.95
CA ARG A 245 13.74 9.97 -20.21
C ARG A 245 13.96 9.84 -18.69
N GLU A 246 14.39 8.69 -18.21
CA GLU A 246 14.73 8.49 -16.79
C GLU A 246 15.91 9.36 -16.35
N ALA A 247 16.94 9.52 -17.20
CA ALA A 247 18.10 10.35 -16.91
C ALA A 247 17.76 11.84 -16.85
N GLU A 248 16.92 12.33 -17.77
CA GLU A 248 16.43 13.71 -17.78
C GLU A 248 15.53 13.99 -16.56
N LEU A 249 14.69 13.04 -16.15
CA LEU A 249 13.91 13.16 -14.92
C LEU A 249 14.79 13.27 -13.66
N LYS A 250 15.96 12.61 -13.66
CA LYS A 250 16.91 12.64 -12.54
C LYS A 250 17.77 13.91 -12.50
N GLN A 251 17.97 14.61 -13.62
CA GLN A 251 18.74 15.85 -13.67
C GLN A 251 17.88 17.12 -13.49
N GLY A 252 16.58 17.02 -13.69
CA GLY A 252 15.62 18.12 -13.54
C GLY A 252 14.95 18.24 -12.17
N SER A 253 15.32 17.40 -11.19
CA SER A 253 14.77 17.39 -9.82
C SER A 253 15.85 17.69 -8.79
#